data_AF-A0A2D6WNY5-F1
#
_entry.id   AF-A0A2D6WNY5-F1
#
_cell.length_a   1.000
_cell.length_b   1.000
_cell.length_c   1.000
_cell.angle_alpha   90.00
_cell.angle_beta   90.00
_cell.angle_gamma   90.00
#
_symmetry.space_group_name_H-M   'P 1'
#
loop_
_entity.id
_entity.type
_entity.pdbx_description
1 polymer ?
#
loop_
_entity_poly.entity_id
_entity_poly.type
_entity_poly.pdbx_seq_one_letter_code
_entity_poly.pdbx_strand_id
1 'polypeptide(L)' 'MSYVPLPTVYEREGRTERAWDIYSRLLRDRIIFIGTPIN' A
#
# COMPACT_ATOMS: atom_id res chain seq x y z
N MET A 1 -13.24 -7.49 15.95
CA MET A 1 -12.10 -7.17 15.08
C MET A 1 -12.41 -5.84 14.41
N SER A 2 -11.64 -4.79 14.69
CA SER A 2 -11.84 -3.49 14.04
C SER A 2 -11.34 -3.60 12.60
N TYR A 3 -12.24 -3.48 11.63
CA TYR A 3 -11.85 -3.41 10.22
C TYR A 3 -11.22 -2.04 9.99
N VAL A 4 -9.90 -2.00 9.85
CA VAL A 4 -9.21 -0.81 9.36
C VAL A 4 -9.30 -0.88 7.84
N PRO A 5 -10.13 -0.04 7.18
CA PRO A 5 -10.18 -0.04 5.73
C PRO A 5 -8.80 0.30 5.19
N LEU A 6 -8.28 -0.57 4.32
CA LEU A 6 -7.04 -0.34 3.59
C LEU A 6 -7.24 0.89 2.70
N PRO A 7 -6.51 2.00 2.95
CA PRO A 7 -6.70 3.21 2.18
C PRO A 7 -6.18 3.00 0.75
N THR A 8 -6.97 3.46 -0.22
CA THR A 8 -6.58 3.52 -1.62
C THR A 8 -5.82 4.82 -1.89
N VAL A 9 -4.66 4.70 -2.53
CA VAL A 9 -3.78 5.79 -2.96
C VAL A 9 -3.82 5.90 -4.47
N TYR A 10 -3.99 7.11 -5.00
CA TYR A 10 -3.94 7.38 -6.43
C TYR A 10 -2.58 7.99 -6.77
N GLU A 11 -1.78 7.29 -7.57
CA GLU A 11 -0.46 7.73 -8.04
C GLU A 11 -0.54 8.22 -9.49
N ARG A 12 0.08 9.36 -9.79
CA ARG A 12 0.22 9.88 -11.15
C ARG A 12 1.52 9.39 -11.77
N GLU A 13 1.42 8.52 -12.77
CA GLU A 13 2.57 8.08 -13.57
C GLU A 13 2.40 8.59 -15.00
N GLY A 14 3.12 9.68 -15.32
CA GLY A 14 3.03 10.35 -16.62
C GLY A 14 1.63 10.92 -16.89
N ARG A 15 0.92 10.36 -17.88
CA ARG A 15 -0.44 10.78 -18.30
C ARG A 15 -1.57 9.97 -17.66
N THR A 16 -1.25 8.98 -16.83
CA THR A 16 -2.23 8.04 -16.28
C THR A 16 -2.22 8.08 -14.75
N GLU A 17 -3.40 7.98 -14.15
CA GLU A 17 -3.57 7.79 -12.71
C GLU A 17 -3.74 6.30 -12.41
N ARG A 18 -2.96 5.76 -11.47
CA ARG A 18 -3.03 4.37 -11.05
C ARG A 18 -3.43 4.29 -9.59
N ALA A 19 -4.47 3.52 -9.31
CA ALA A 19 -4.91 3.25 -7.94
C ALA A 19 -4.11 2.09 -7.35
N TRP A 20 -3.64 2.26 -6.12
CA TRP A 20 -2.89 1.27 -5.35
C TRP A 20 -3.49 1.20 -3.94
N ASP A 21 -3.42 0.05 -3.27
CA ASP A 21 -3.49 0.07 -1.81
C ASP A 21 -2.17 0.61 -1.23
N ILE A 22 -2.22 1.17 -0.03
CA ILE A 22 -1.05 1.79 0.60
C ILE A 22 0.15 0.83 0.76
N TYR A 23 -0.08 -0.45 1.01
CA TYR A 23 1.00 -1.41 1.21
C TYR A 23 1.68 -1.77 -0.11
N SER A 24 0.91 -1.99 -1.18
CA SER A 24 1.46 -2.19 -2.52
C SER A 24 2.24 -0.97 -3.02
N ARG A 25 1.77 0.25 -2.71
CA ARG A 25 2.50 1.47 -3.07
C ARG A 25 3.85 1.55 -2.36
N LEU A 26 3.91 1.19 -1.08
CA LEU A 26 5.15 1.21 -0.29
C LEU A 26 6.09 0.06 -0.70
N LEU A 27 5.54 -1.10 -1.07
CA LEU A 27 6.32 -2.22 -1.61
C LEU A 27 7.01 -1.85 -2.93
N ARG A 28 6.38 -1.01 -3.77
CA ARG A 28 7.01 -0.45 -5.00
C ARG A 28 8.31 0.32 -4.69
N ASP A 29 8.35 1.02 -3.56
CA ASP A 29 9.54 1.73 -3.05
C ASP A 29 10.47 0.81 -2.23
N ARG A 30 10.21 -0.50 -2.24
CA ARG A 30 10.93 -1.53 -1.48
C ARG A 30 10.82 -1.35 0.04
N ILE A 31 9.73 -0.75 0.51
CA ILE A 31 9.42 -0.61 1.94
C ILE A 31 8.52 -1.77 2.37
N ILE A 32 8.97 -2.54 3.36
CA ILE A 32 8.28 -3.74 3.86
C ILE A 32 7.89 -3.53 5.33
N PHE A 33 6.66 -3.86 5.68
CA PHE A 33 6.16 -3.81 7.06
C PHE A 33 6.11 -5.22 7.64
N ILE A 34 6.64 -5.39 8.85
CA ILE A 34 6.44 -6.59 9.67
C ILE A 34 5.44 -6.21 10.76
N GLY A 35 4.16 -6.50 10.51
CA GLY A 35 3.05 -6.14 11.40
C GLY A 35 2.64 -7.24 12.39
N THR A 36 3.22 -8.43 12.27
CA THR A 36 2.87 -9.60 13.08
C THR A 36 4.13 -10.31 13.59
N PRO A 37 4.02 -11.10 14.67
CA PRO A 37 5.11 -11.97 15.12
C PRO A 37 5.60 -12.90 14.01
N ILE A 38 6.89 -13.21 14.03
CA ILE A 38 7.51 -14.21 13.15
C ILE A 38 7.36 -15.57 13.83
N ASN A 39 6.85 -16.57 13.10
CA ASN A 39 6.71 -17.96 13.56
C ASN A 39 7.92 -18.81 13.17
#